data_AF-A0A2E8B154-F1
#
_entry.id   AF-A0A2E8B154-F1
#
_cell.length_a   1.000
_cell.length_b   1.000
_cell.length_c   1.000
_cell.angle_alpha   90.00
_cell.angle_beta   90.00
_cell.angle_gamma   90.00
#
_symmetry.space_group_name_H-M   'P 1'
#
loop_
_entity.id
_entity.type
_entity.pdbx_description
1 polymer ?
#
loop_
_entity_poly.entity_id
_entity_poly.type
_entity_poly.pdbx_seq_one_letter_code
_entity_poly.pdbx_strand_id
1 'polypeptide(L)' 'MDEFPDPARRDDNARQSPRIWNSEDLFGEENEVLILHGDEVYRLRRTRNERLILQK' A
#
# COMPACT_ATOMS: atom_id res chain seq x y z
N MET A 1 -30.74 36.76 8.86
CA MET A 1 -29.73 36.23 7.92
C MET A 1 -28.83 35.38 8.80
N ASP A 2 -29.26 34.15 9.00
CA ASP A 2 -28.62 33.19 9.91
C ASP A 2 -27.47 32.54 9.14
N GLU A 3 -26.26 33.01 9.43
CA GLU A 3 -25.03 32.48 8.87
C GLU A 3 -24.70 31.18 9.63
N PHE A 4 -25.07 30.05 9.03
CA PHE A 4 -24.70 28.74 9.56
C PHE A 4 -23.18 28.55 9.35
N PRO A 5 -22.40 28.20 10.39
CA PRO A 5 -20.98 27.95 10.22
C PRO A 5 -20.75 26.71 9.34
N ASP A 6 -19.86 26.85 8.37
CA ASP A 6 -19.43 25.81 7.44
C ASP A 6 -18.89 24.57 8.18
N PRO A 7 -19.53 23.39 8.11
CA PRO A 7 -19.12 22.19 8.85
C PRO A 7 -17.98 21.42 8.17
N ALA A 8 -17.32 21.98 7.16
CA ALA A 8 -16.48 21.24 6.23
C ALA A 8 -14.97 21.39 6.48
N ARG A 9 -14.51 21.52 7.73
CA ARG A 9 -13.16 21.04 8.07
C ARG A 9 -13.18 19.52 8.11
N ARG A 10 -13.37 18.93 6.92
CA ARG A 10 -13.21 17.49 6.71
C ARG A 10 -11.80 17.16 7.15
N ASP A 11 -11.68 16.30 8.15
CA ASP A 11 -10.45 15.66 8.56
C ASP A 11 -9.78 15.02 7.32
N ASP A 12 -8.90 15.78 6.67
CA ASP A 12 -8.07 15.34 5.54
C ASP A 12 -7.06 14.26 5.96
N ASN A 13 -7.01 13.96 7.26
CA ASN A 13 -6.36 12.78 7.80
C ASN A 13 -7.36 11.61 7.87
N ALA A 14 -7.99 11.29 6.74
CA ALA A 14 -8.51 9.94 6.52
C ALA A 14 -7.30 9.02 6.59
N ARG A 15 -7.01 8.53 7.80
CA ARG A 15 -5.98 7.54 8.12
C ARG A 15 -6.11 6.46 7.06
N GLN A 16 -5.22 6.49 6.06
CA GLN A 16 -5.21 5.51 5.01
C GLN A 16 -4.83 4.21 5.68
N SER A 17 -5.83 3.45 6.12
CA SER A 17 -5.63 2.16 6.74
C SER A 17 -4.78 1.35 5.78
N PRO A 18 -3.71 0.69 6.27
CA PRO A 18 -2.84 -0.09 5.41
C PRO A 18 -3.70 -1.08 4.62
N ARG A 19 -3.66 -0.96 3.30
CA ARG A 19 -4.44 -1.83 2.41
C ARG A 19 -3.84 -3.23 2.50
N ILE A 20 -4.69 -4.21 2.79
CA ILE A 20 -4.31 -5.61 2.73
C ILE A 20 -4.32 -6.01 1.25
N TRP A 21 -3.20 -6.56 0.78
CA TRP A 21 -3.05 -7.14 -0.55
C TRP A 21 -2.81 -8.64 -0.40
N ASN A 22 -3.44 -9.45 -1.25
CA ASN A 22 -3.03 -10.85 -1.35
C ASN A 22 -1.68 -10.92 -2.04
N SER A 23 -0.85 -11.86 -1.60
CA SER A 23 0.42 -12.12 -2.28
C SER A 23 0.19 -12.51 -3.74
N GLU A 24 -0.83 -13.32 -4.04
CA GLU A 24 -1.15 -13.74 -5.42
C GLU A 24 -1.48 -12.56 -6.34
N ASP A 25 -2.17 -11.52 -5.82
CA ASP A 25 -2.44 -10.29 -6.57
C ASP A 25 -1.18 -9.45 -6.80
N LEU A 26 -0.19 -9.53 -5.90
CA LEU A 26 1.09 -8.83 -6.03
C LEU A 26 2.01 -9.54 -7.02
N PHE A 27 2.14 -10.86 -6.93
CA PHE A 27 3.09 -11.64 -7.74
C PHE A 27 2.53 -12.10 -9.09
N GLY A 28 1.21 -12.28 -9.21
CA GLY A 28 0.59 -12.87 -10.38
C GLY A 28 1.12 -14.29 -10.64
N GLU A 29 1.62 -14.51 -11.86
CA GLU A 29 2.23 -15.77 -12.31
C GLU A 29 3.71 -15.90 -11.90
N GLU A 30 4.33 -14.80 -11.48
CA GLU A 30 5.74 -14.73 -11.12
C GLU A 30 5.94 -15.08 -9.64
N ASN A 31 7.20 -15.22 -9.20
CA ASN A 31 7.53 -15.44 -7.78
C ASN A 31 8.30 -14.27 -7.17
N GLU A 32 8.59 -13.23 -7.94
CA GLU A 32 9.25 -12.00 -7.50
C GLU A 32 8.64 -10.78 -8.18
N VAL A 33 8.59 -9.66 -7.46
CA VAL A 33 8.17 -8.36 -7.98
C VAL A 33 9.08 -7.25 -7.50
N LEU A 34 9.19 -6.21 -8.31
CA LEU A 34 9.97 -5.02 -8.01
C LEU A 34 9.01 -3.90 -7.59
N ILE A 35 9.26 -3.33 -6.42
CA ILE A 35 8.53 -2.20 -5.86
C ILE A 35 9.46 -1.00 -5.95
N LEU A 36 9.11 -0.05 -6.82
CA LEU A 36 9.76 1.25 -6.83
C LEU A 36 9.20 2.08 -5.67
N HIS A 37 10.07 2.46 -4.74
CA HIS A 37 9.73 3.32 -3.62
C HIS A 37 10.66 4.53 -3.62
N GLY A 38 10.11 5.69 -4.02
CA GLY A 38 10.93 6.88 -4.29
C GLY A 38 11.83 6.65 -5.51
N ASP A 39 13.14 6.62 -5.26
CA ASP A 39 14.18 6.32 -6.26
C ASP A 39 14.80 4.92 -6.08
N GLU A 40 14.34 4.19 -5.06
CA GLU A 40 14.91 2.90 -4.67
C GLU A 40 14.02 1.76 -5.15
N VAL A 41 14.65 0.74 -5.72
CA VAL A 41 13.96 -0.47 -6.18
C VAL A 41 14.09 -1.53 -5.09
N TYR A 42 12.96 -1.97 -4.55
CA TYR A 42 12.91 -3.09 -3.62
C TYR A 42 12.42 -4.33 -4.33
N ARG A 43 13.02 -5.47 -4.04
CA ARG A 43 12.59 -6.77 -4.54
C ARG A 43 11.77 -7.48 -3.48
N LEU A 44 10.48 -7.63 -3.72
CA LEU A 44 9.64 -8.51 -2.94
C LEU A 44 9.64 -9.89 -3.61
N ARG A 45 9.99 -10.93 -2.88
CA ARG A 45 10.02 -12.32 -3.38
C ARG A 45 9.18 -13.23 -2.51
N ARG A 46 8.39 -14.09 -3.14
CA ARG A 46 7.69 -15.21 -2.49
C ARG A 46 8.62 -16.42 -2.45
N THR A 47 8.78 -16.98 -1.25
CA THR A 47 9.50 -18.24 -1.07
C THR A 47 8.54 -19.42 -1.20
N ARG A 48 9.09 -20.61 -1.51
CA ARG A 48 8.30 -21.86 -1.59
C ARG A 48 7.61 -22.24 -0.28
N ASN A 49 8.07 -21.71 0.85
CA ASN A 49 7.46 -21.88 2.17
C ASN A 49 6.40 -20.81 2.48
N GLU A 50 5.84 -20.17 1.45
CA GLU A 50 4.77 -19.15 1.55
C GLU A 50 5.19 -17.88 2.30
N ARG A 51 6.48 -17.71 2.60
CA ARG A 51 7.00 -16.49 3.23
C ARG A 51 7.35 -15.45 2.17
N LEU A 52 7.14 -14.19 2.53
CA LEU A 52 7.54 -13.04 1.74
C LEU A 52 8.86 -12.49 2.26
N ILE A 53 9.80 -12.23 1.36
CA ILE A 53 11.07 -11.59 1.68
C ILE A 53 11.14 -10.30 0.87
N LEU A 54 11.27 -9.17 1.56
CA LEU A 54 11.56 -7.88 0.94
C LEU A 54 13.07 -7.64 1.04
N GLN A 55 13.70 -7.42 -0.11
CA GLN A 55 15.11 -7.10 -0.25
C GLN A 55 15.24 -5.73 -0.91
N LYS A 56 16.31 -5.02 -0.60
CA LYS A 56 16.70 -3.80 -1.30
C LYS A 56 17.66 -4.17 -2.44
#